data_AF-A0A5A9PTR1-F1
#
_entry.id   AF-A0A5A9PTR1-F1
#
_cell.length_a   1.000
_cell.length_b   1.000
_cell.length_c   1.000
_cell.angle_alpha   90.00
_cell.angle_beta   90.00
_cell.angle_gamma   90.00
#
_symmetry.space_group_name_H-M   'P 1'
#
loop_
_entity.id
_entity.type
_entity.pdbx_description
1 polymer ?
#
loop_
_entity_poly.entity_id
_entity_poly.type
_entity_poly.pdbx_seq_one_letter_code
_entity_poly.pdbx_strand_id
1 'polypeptide(L)'
;MSKGSALKINTDNARRIENYRQSLYKQAEELFSNYIPLKISLLDSLLKGDELSISDLQSLHAPLDIPIPDPPAPEDEQMETDKNEDDEKKKKAPKCGFIKGNERVVKLLDIVKPEIVALKETCITVSCWISHLIPKIEDGNDFGVAIQEKILERITAVKTKLETFQTNINKYFSERGDAVAKASKETHVVRDTRPNYHIALCDTTMNPKQYKLTSFSFSKFMMMKAHMSDYSGSLGTEEYFPLQMDYRSLVHEKDEAVYSEIRVIVLDLRGFYAELYDVISKNLEKVVNPKGEEKPSMY
;
A
#
# COMPACT_ATOMS: atom_id res chain seq x y z
N MET A 1 11.07 50.11 30.67
CA MET A 1 12.22 49.19 30.49
C MET A 1 11.70 47.77 30.59
N SER A 2 11.60 47.05 29.48
CA SER A 2 11.13 45.66 29.49
C SER A 2 12.19 44.81 30.18
N LYS A 3 11.82 44.14 31.28
CA LYS A 3 12.66 43.10 31.90
C LYS A 3 12.76 41.96 30.89
N GLY A 4 13.82 41.96 30.08
CA GLY A 4 14.12 40.85 29.18
C GLY A 4 14.28 39.59 30.02
N SER A 5 13.33 38.67 29.87
CA SER A 5 13.37 37.34 30.48
C SER A 5 14.46 36.53 29.78
N ALA A 6 15.70 36.65 30.26
CA ALA A 6 16.78 35.78 29.85
C ALA A 6 16.51 34.37 30.40
N LEU A 7 16.20 33.42 29.51
CA LEU A 7 16.04 32.01 29.86
C LEU A 7 17.37 31.47 30.38
N LYS A 8 17.45 31.12 31.67
CA LYS A 8 18.67 30.55 32.26
C LYS A 8 18.71 29.04 32.01
N ILE A 9 19.52 28.61 31.06
CA ILE A 9 19.74 27.19 30.77
C ILE A 9 20.69 26.58 31.81
N ASN A 10 20.31 25.45 32.39
CA ASN A 10 21.16 24.69 33.31
C ASN A 10 22.33 24.06 32.53
N THR A 11 23.56 24.25 33.01
CA THR A 11 24.80 23.80 32.34
C THR A 11 24.89 22.29 32.18
N ASP A 12 24.45 21.49 33.15
CA ASP A 12 24.47 20.03 33.05
C ASP A 12 23.45 19.53 32.02
N ASN A 13 22.28 20.17 31.96
CA ASN A 13 21.28 19.88 30.93
C ASN A 13 21.79 20.28 29.54
N ALA A 14 22.46 21.43 29.40
CA ALA A 14 23.09 21.83 28.14
C ALA A 14 24.12 20.80 27.66
N ARG A 15 24.95 20.27 28.58
CA ARG A 15 25.92 19.22 28.28
C ARG A 15 25.23 17.92 27.79
N ARG A 16 24.12 17.53 28.40
CA ARG A 16 23.35 16.34 27.97
C ARG A 16 22.82 16.48 26.54
N ILE A 17 22.29 17.66 26.19
CA ILE A 17 21.81 17.94 24.83
C ILE A 17 22.98 17.95 23.83
N GLU A 18 24.12 18.52 24.21
CA GLU A 18 25.31 18.49 23.34
C GLU A 18 25.80 17.06 23.09
N ASN A 19 25.84 16.20 24.12
CA ASN A 19 26.19 14.79 23.95
C ASN A 19 25.22 14.05 23.02
N TYR A 20 23.93 14.34 23.12
CA TYR A 20 22.93 13.82 22.18
C TYR A 20 23.20 14.29 20.75
N ARG A 21 23.51 15.58 20.56
CA ARG A 21 23.86 16.15 19.25
C ARG A 21 25.07 15.45 18.65
N GLN A 22 26.14 15.25 19.41
CA GLN A 22 27.33 14.52 18.94
C GLN A 22 27.03 13.06 18.58
N SER A 23 26.20 12.37 19.38
CA SER A 23 25.73 11.02 19.06
C SER A 23 24.94 10.97 17.75
N LEU A 24 24.07 11.96 17.52
CA LEU A 24 23.28 12.08 16.28
C LEU A 24 24.17 12.27 15.05
N TYR A 25 25.25 13.04 15.16
CA TYR A 25 26.21 13.22 14.06
C TYR A 25 26.93 11.92 13.74
N LYS A 26 27.40 11.20 14.76
CA LYS A 26 28.03 9.89 14.56
C LYS A 26 27.07 8.88 13.93
N GLN A 27 25.80 8.89 14.33
CA GLN A 27 24.79 8.04 13.72
C GLN A 27 24.55 8.40 12.24
N ALA A 28 24.46 9.69 11.92
CA ALA A 28 24.33 10.12 10.52
C ALA A 28 25.55 9.70 9.68
N GLU A 29 26.77 9.87 10.20
CA GLU A 29 28.00 9.44 9.54
C GLU A 29 28.00 7.93 9.27
N GLU A 30 27.63 7.12 10.26
CA GLU A 30 27.52 5.66 10.12
C GLU A 30 26.44 5.26 9.10
N LEU A 31 25.32 5.99 9.08
CA LEU A 31 24.24 5.75 8.12
C LEU A 31 24.72 5.90 6.69
N PHE A 32 25.40 7.00 6.37
CA PHE A 32 25.88 7.24 5.01
C PHE A 32 27.12 6.41 4.67
N SER A 33 28.04 6.21 5.61
CA SER A 33 29.30 5.50 5.32
C SER A 33 29.10 4.00 5.12
N ASN A 34 28.18 3.39 5.88
CA ASN A 34 28.05 1.93 5.93
C ASN A 34 26.61 1.45 5.69
N TYR A 35 25.67 1.91 6.51
CA TYR A 35 24.34 1.30 6.57
C TYR A 35 23.55 1.42 5.27
N ILE A 36 23.47 2.63 4.68
CA ILE A 36 22.71 2.90 3.46
C ILE A 36 23.29 2.12 2.26
N PRO A 37 24.60 2.16 1.97
CA PRO A 37 25.19 1.32 0.91
C PRO A 37 24.91 -0.18 1.08
N LEU A 38 24.98 -0.69 2.31
CA LEU A 38 24.66 -2.08 2.63
C LEU A 38 23.18 -2.40 2.36
N LYS A 39 22.26 -1.52 2.78
CA LYS A 39 20.82 -1.67 2.54
C LYS A 39 20.49 -1.69 1.05
N ILE A 40 21.10 -0.83 0.24
CA ILE A 40 20.90 -0.82 -1.21
C ILE A 40 21.28 -2.18 -1.81
N SER A 41 22.44 -2.71 -1.44
CA SER A 41 22.94 -4.01 -1.93
C SER A 41 22.08 -5.19 -1.48
N LEU A 42 21.60 -5.16 -0.23
CA LEU A 42 20.71 -6.17 0.32
C LEU A 42 19.35 -6.18 -0.39
N LEU A 43 18.74 -5.01 -0.59
CA LEU A 43 17.46 -4.90 -1.29
C LEU A 43 17.59 -5.28 -2.78
N ASP A 44 18.73 -4.98 -3.41
CA ASP A 44 19.02 -5.46 -4.77
C ASP A 44 19.09 -6.99 -4.86
N SER A 45 19.74 -7.62 -3.88
CA SER A 45 19.81 -9.08 -3.77
C SER A 45 18.44 -9.70 -3.51
N LEU A 46 17.64 -9.08 -2.64
CA LEU A 46 16.28 -9.50 -2.35
C LEU A 46 15.39 -9.48 -3.60
N LEU A 47 15.49 -8.44 -4.43
CA LEU A 47 14.72 -8.30 -5.67
C LEU A 47 15.07 -9.35 -6.75
N LYS A 48 16.29 -9.88 -6.69
CA LYS A 48 16.78 -10.96 -7.56
C LYS A 48 16.44 -12.36 -7.02
N GLY A 49 15.97 -12.45 -5.78
CA GLY A 49 15.53 -13.71 -5.19
C GLY A 49 14.31 -14.29 -5.90
N ASP A 50 14.21 -15.62 -5.91
CA ASP A 50 13.16 -16.37 -6.60
C ASP A 50 11.75 -16.01 -6.08
N GLU A 51 11.63 -15.73 -4.79
CA GLU A 51 10.34 -15.42 -4.15
C GLU A 51 9.75 -14.07 -4.57
N LEU A 52 10.56 -13.13 -5.06
CA LEU A 52 10.09 -11.86 -5.62
C LEU A 52 10.16 -11.82 -7.15
N SER A 53 10.63 -12.89 -7.80
CA SER A 53 10.85 -12.98 -9.25
C SER A 53 9.89 -13.96 -9.94
N ILE A 54 8.71 -14.17 -9.35
CA ILE A 54 7.68 -15.06 -9.89
C ILE A 54 7.12 -14.47 -11.19
N SER A 55 7.17 -15.28 -12.27
CA SER A 55 6.61 -14.93 -13.58
C SER A 55 5.16 -15.36 -13.75
N ASP A 56 4.79 -16.51 -13.19
CA ASP A 56 3.42 -17.02 -13.19
C ASP A 56 2.72 -16.72 -11.86
N LEU A 57 1.83 -15.74 -11.87
CA LEU A 57 1.09 -15.30 -10.68
C LEU A 57 0.07 -16.34 -10.20
N GLN A 58 -0.35 -17.29 -11.05
CA GLN A 58 -1.24 -18.37 -10.62
C GLN A 58 -0.57 -19.27 -9.58
N SER A 59 0.75 -19.38 -9.59
CA SER A 59 1.53 -20.10 -8.56
C SER A 59 1.41 -19.50 -7.16
N LEU A 60 0.84 -18.29 -7.03
CA LEU A 60 0.54 -17.66 -5.74
C LEU A 60 -0.83 -18.07 -5.20
N HIS A 61 -1.69 -18.70 -5.99
CA HIS A 61 -3.06 -19.02 -5.57
C HIS A 61 -3.05 -20.03 -4.42
N ALA A 62 -3.53 -19.60 -3.25
CA ALA A 62 -3.72 -20.48 -2.10
C ALA A 62 -5.04 -21.27 -2.25
N PRO A 63 -5.09 -22.56 -1.85
CA PRO A 63 -6.32 -23.34 -1.92
C PRO A 63 -7.50 -22.66 -1.19
N LEU A 64 -8.66 -22.61 -1.84
CA LEU A 64 -9.91 -22.10 -1.28
C LEU A 64 -10.94 -23.23 -1.16
N ASP A 65 -10.90 -23.95 -0.03
CA ASP A 65 -11.77 -25.09 0.29
C ASP A 65 -13.20 -24.66 0.67
N ILE A 66 -13.81 -23.79 -0.14
CA ILE A 66 -15.21 -23.39 0.01
C ILE A 66 -16.07 -24.41 -0.73
N PRO A 67 -17.09 -25.03 -0.10
CA PRO A 67 -17.99 -25.96 -0.77
C PRO A 67 -18.71 -25.29 -1.96
N ILE A 68 -18.80 -25.98 -3.10
CA ILE A 68 -19.60 -25.54 -4.24
C ILE A 68 -21.01 -26.14 -4.04
N PRO A 69 -22.09 -25.35 -4.05
CA PRO A 69 -23.45 -25.87 -3.95
C PRO A 69 -23.79 -26.75 -5.15
N ASP A 70 -24.45 -27.88 -4.92
CA ASP A 70 -24.98 -28.71 -6.02
C ASP A 70 -26.05 -27.92 -6.80
N PRO A 71 -26.10 -28.04 -8.14
CA PRO A 71 -27.14 -27.41 -8.93
C PRO A 71 -28.52 -27.87 -8.45
N PRO A 72 -29.54 -26.98 -8.44
CA PRO A 72 -30.90 -27.38 -8.11
C PRO A 72 -31.33 -28.50 -9.04
N ALA A 73 -31.95 -29.55 -8.48
CA ALA A 73 -32.54 -30.62 -9.28
C ALA A 73 -33.57 -30.02 -10.25
N PRO A 74 -33.66 -30.50 -11.50
CA PRO A 74 -34.70 -30.04 -12.42
C PRO A 74 -36.06 -30.26 -11.76
N GLU A 75 -36.82 -29.17 -11.62
CA GLU A 75 -38.17 -29.19 -11.09
C GLU A 75 -39.05 -29.99 -12.06
N ASP A 76 -39.43 -31.21 -11.67
CA ASP A 76 -40.50 -31.93 -12.34
C ASP A 76 -41.78 -31.09 -12.18
N GLU A 77 -42.28 -30.54 -13.29
CA GLU A 77 -43.59 -29.91 -13.39
C GLU A 77 -44.69 -30.91 -12.97
N GLN A 78 -45.11 -30.88 -11.71
CA GLN A 78 -46.39 -31.48 -11.29
C GLN A 78 -47.21 -30.45 -10.53
N MET A 79 -48.33 -30.10 -11.17
CA MET A 79 -49.34 -29.17 -10.71
C MET A 79 -50.00 -29.63 -9.41
N GLU A 80 -50.21 -28.65 -8.52
CA GLU A 80 -51.35 -28.49 -7.58
C GLU A 80 -51.78 -29.67 -6.68
N THR A 81 -51.71 -29.48 -5.36
CA THR A 81 -52.92 -29.27 -4.55
C THR A 81 -52.58 -28.86 -3.10
N ASP A 82 -53.31 -27.85 -2.62
CA ASP A 82 -53.38 -27.35 -1.24
C ASP A 82 -53.30 -28.43 -0.14
N LYS A 83 -52.39 -28.23 0.83
CA LYS A 83 -52.68 -28.17 2.28
C LYS A 83 -51.42 -28.01 3.16
N ASN A 84 -51.44 -26.91 3.91
CA ASN A 84 -51.01 -26.70 5.31
C ASN A 84 -49.57 -27.01 5.77
N GLU A 85 -48.90 -25.91 6.12
CA GLU A 85 -48.13 -25.62 7.34
C GLU A 85 -47.07 -26.61 7.87
N ASP A 86 -45.90 -26.04 8.13
CA ASP A 86 -44.77 -26.54 8.94
C ASP A 86 -43.89 -27.65 8.35
N ASP A 87 -43.02 -27.28 7.39
CA ASP A 87 -41.60 -27.72 7.39
C ASP A 87 -40.78 -27.05 6.27
N GLU A 88 -40.57 -25.72 6.33
CA GLU A 88 -39.45 -25.14 5.60
C GLU A 88 -38.14 -25.50 6.33
N LYS A 89 -37.65 -26.71 6.04
CA LYS A 89 -36.24 -27.06 6.20
C LYS A 89 -35.43 -26.07 5.36
N LYS A 90 -35.05 -24.93 5.95
CA LYS A 90 -33.89 -24.14 5.52
C LYS A 90 -32.73 -25.12 5.41
N LYS A 91 -32.42 -25.60 4.20
CA LYS A 91 -31.21 -26.36 3.90
C LYS A 91 -30.05 -25.49 4.42
N LYS A 92 -29.50 -25.87 5.58
CA LYS A 92 -28.39 -25.14 6.20
C LYS A 92 -27.28 -25.15 5.17
N ALA A 93 -26.88 -23.96 4.72
CA ALA A 93 -25.72 -23.80 3.84
C ALA A 93 -24.57 -24.67 4.36
N PRO A 94 -23.85 -25.39 3.49
CA PRO A 94 -22.71 -26.20 3.89
C PRO A 94 -21.79 -25.36 4.77
N LYS A 95 -21.48 -25.85 5.98
CA LYS A 95 -20.57 -25.13 6.87
C LYS A 95 -19.21 -25.03 6.18
N CYS A 96 -18.85 -23.82 5.74
CA CYS A 96 -17.53 -23.55 5.19
C CYS A 96 -16.46 -23.85 6.26
N GLY A 97 -15.42 -24.60 5.88
CA GLY A 97 -14.28 -24.91 6.75
C GLY A 97 -13.41 -23.69 7.06
N PHE A 98 -12.36 -23.89 7.85
CA PHE A 98 -11.39 -22.84 8.15
C PHE A 98 -10.55 -22.52 6.90
N ILE A 99 -10.63 -21.29 6.39
CA ILE A 99 -9.85 -20.83 5.23
C ILE A 99 -8.59 -20.14 5.74
N LYS A 100 -7.43 -20.70 5.42
CA LYS A 100 -6.13 -20.15 5.82
C LYS A 100 -5.77 -18.90 4.99
N GLY A 101 -4.92 -18.05 5.55
CA GLY A 101 -4.26 -16.97 4.82
C GLY A 101 -3.27 -17.50 3.79
N ASN A 102 -2.91 -16.66 2.80
CA ASN A 102 -1.89 -17.02 1.82
C ASN A 102 -0.50 -16.98 2.46
N GLU A 103 0.09 -18.15 2.71
CA GLU A 103 1.38 -18.27 3.40
C GLU A 103 2.54 -17.63 2.63
N ARG A 104 2.53 -17.69 1.30
CA ARG A 104 3.60 -17.12 0.48
C ARG A 104 3.60 -15.60 0.60
N VAL A 105 2.41 -15.00 0.49
CA VAL A 105 2.24 -13.56 0.70
C VAL A 105 2.64 -13.15 2.12
N VAL A 106 2.23 -13.90 3.14
CA VAL A 106 2.58 -13.60 4.54
C VAL A 106 4.10 -13.64 4.74
N LYS A 107 4.79 -14.66 4.23
CA LYS A 107 6.27 -14.73 4.29
C LYS A 107 6.94 -13.52 3.64
N LEU A 108 6.46 -13.08 2.48
CA LEU A 108 6.98 -11.88 1.81
C LEU A 108 6.71 -10.61 2.62
N LEU A 109 5.53 -10.49 3.21
CA LEU A 109 5.19 -9.36 4.09
C LEU A 109 6.06 -9.32 5.34
N ASP A 110 6.42 -10.47 5.91
CA ASP A 110 7.30 -10.56 7.08
C ASP A 110 8.73 -10.09 6.77
N ILE A 111 9.15 -10.17 5.50
CA ILE A 111 10.44 -9.62 5.04
C ILE A 111 10.32 -8.11 4.78
N VAL A 112 9.26 -7.65 4.11
CA VAL A 112 9.16 -6.25 3.65
C VAL A 112 8.74 -5.27 4.74
N LYS A 113 7.91 -5.68 5.71
CA LYS A 113 7.46 -4.80 6.80
C LYS A 113 8.64 -4.23 7.62
N PRO A 114 9.63 -5.04 8.07
CA PRO A 114 10.82 -4.52 8.76
C PRO A 114 11.61 -3.51 7.92
N GLU A 115 11.72 -3.72 6.61
CA GLU A 115 12.46 -2.82 5.71
C GLU A 115 11.78 -1.45 5.57
N ILE A 116 10.45 -1.40 5.55
CA ILE A 116 9.70 -0.13 5.58
C ILE A 116 9.98 0.63 6.88
N VAL A 117 9.97 -0.06 8.02
CA VAL A 117 10.22 0.56 9.33
C VAL A 117 11.67 1.06 9.42
N ALA A 118 12.63 0.25 8.98
CA ALA A 118 14.04 0.62 8.97
C ALA A 118 14.33 1.88 8.15
N LEU A 119 13.71 2.02 6.97
CA LEU A 119 13.83 3.25 6.18
C LEU A 119 13.13 4.44 6.88
N LYS A 120 11.98 4.22 7.52
CA LYS A 120 11.28 5.28 8.29
C LYS A 120 12.17 5.80 9.44
N GLU A 121 12.83 4.91 10.17
CA GLU A 121 13.79 5.27 11.23
C GLU A 121 14.99 6.03 10.65
N THR A 122 15.55 5.55 9.54
CA THR A 122 16.63 6.24 8.82
C THR A 122 16.23 7.68 8.46
N CYS A 123 15.04 7.86 7.86
CA CYS A 123 14.52 9.18 7.51
C CYS A 123 14.35 10.07 8.75
N ILE A 124 13.87 9.54 9.87
CA ILE A 124 13.71 10.32 11.12
C ILE A 124 15.07 10.79 11.64
N THR A 125 16.07 9.90 11.68
CA THR A 125 17.42 10.22 12.14
C THR A 125 18.08 11.28 11.25
N VAL A 126 18.01 11.11 9.93
CA VAL A 126 18.59 12.08 8.97
C VAL A 126 17.86 13.42 9.02
N SER A 127 16.52 13.43 9.11
CA SER A 127 15.76 14.68 9.30
C SER A 127 16.20 15.40 10.58
N CYS A 128 16.31 14.67 11.69
CA CYS A 128 16.73 15.25 12.96
C CYS A 128 18.14 15.83 12.86
N TRP A 129 19.07 15.11 12.23
CA TRP A 129 20.45 15.57 12.01
C TRP A 129 20.50 16.88 11.20
N ILE A 130 19.80 16.95 10.07
CA ILE A 130 19.74 18.16 9.24
C ILE A 130 19.07 19.32 10.01
N SER A 131 18.00 19.06 10.75
CA SER A 131 17.35 20.12 11.55
C SER A 131 18.27 20.73 12.61
N HIS A 132 19.21 19.95 13.18
CA HIS A 132 20.21 20.48 14.12
C HIS A 132 21.37 21.23 13.43
N LEU A 133 21.48 21.13 12.10
CA LEU A 133 22.45 21.86 11.28
C LEU A 133 21.89 23.18 10.74
N ILE A 134 20.59 23.44 10.90
CA ILE A 134 20.00 24.72 10.50
C ILE A 134 20.55 25.81 11.44
N PRO A 135 21.24 26.84 10.90
CA PRO A 135 21.86 27.88 11.70
C PRO A 135 20.80 28.84 12.27
N LYS A 136 21.27 29.81 13.05
CA LYS A 136 20.43 30.92 13.49
C LYS A 136 19.85 31.65 12.27
N ILE A 137 18.59 32.05 12.38
CA ILE A 137 17.91 32.84 11.35
C ILE A 137 18.54 34.24 11.32
N GLU A 138 19.04 34.63 10.15
CA GLU A 138 19.67 35.91 9.86
C GLU A 138 19.18 36.41 8.51
N ASP A 139 19.32 37.71 8.24
CA ASP A 139 18.91 38.29 6.95
C ASP A 139 20.02 38.09 5.92
N GLY A 140 19.77 37.26 4.91
CA GLY A 140 20.68 36.99 3.81
C GLY A 140 21.61 35.78 4.02
N ASN A 141 22.30 35.41 2.95
CA ASN A 141 23.12 34.18 2.86
C ASN A 141 22.30 32.89 3.13
N ASP A 142 21.06 32.82 2.65
CA ASP A 142 20.12 31.73 2.97
C ASP A 142 20.12 30.59 1.95
N PHE A 143 20.97 30.64 0.93
CA PHE A 143 21.02 29.61 -0.10
C PHE A 143 21.33 28.22 0.46
N GLY A 144 22.29 28.11 1.38
CA GLY A 144 22.59 26.83 2.04
C GLY A 144 21.44 26.32 2.90
N VAL A 145 20.73 27.23 3.59
CA VAL A 145 19.55 26.90 4.38
C VAL A 145 18.40 26.40 3.48
N ALA A 146 18.18 27.05 2.34
CA ALA A 146 17.19 26.62 1.35
C ALA A 146 17.48 25.21 0.80
N ILE A 147 18.77 24.84 0.65
CA ILE A 147 19.15 23.46 0.29
C ILE A 147 18.76 22.48 1.41
N GLN A 148 19.07 22.81 2.66
CA GLN A 148 18.69 21.98 3.82
C GLN A 148 17.16 21.77 3.86
N GLU A 149 16.39 22.84 3.71
CA GLU A 149 14.92 22.80 3.67
C GLU A 149 14.40 21.94 2.52
N LYS A 150 14.99 22.06 1.33
CA LYS A 150 14.59 21.26 0.16
C LYS A 150 14.81 19.77 0.36
N ILE A 151 15.92 19.39 1.01
CA ILE A 151 16.20 18.00 1.35
C ILE A 151 15.22 17.49 2.40
N LEU A 152 14.91 18.29 3.43
CA LEU A 152 13.91 17.95 4.45
C LEU A 152 12.50 17.78 3.86
N GLU A 153 12.11 18.60 2.90
CA GLU A 153 10.86 18.45 2.14
C GLU A 153 10.84 17.09 1.43
N ARG A 154 11.93 16.71 0.78
CA ARG A 154 12.02 15.42 0.09
C ARG A 154 11.95 14.23 1.06
N ILE A 155 12.67 14.29 2.18
CA ILE A 155 12.60 13.24 3.22
C ILE A 155 11.16 13.11 3.75
N THR A 156 10.46 14.23 3.92
CA THR A 156 9.05 14.21 4.35
C THR A 156 8.16 13.52 3.32
N ALA A 157 8.35 13.80 2.02
CA ALA A 157 7.61 13.11 0.96
C ALA A 157 7.86 11.59 0.94
N VAL A 158 9.11 11.16 1.17
CA VAL A 158 9.44 9.74 1.31
C VAL A 158 8.73 9.13 2.51
N LYS A 159 8.75 9.78 3.68
CA LYS A 159 8.04 9.30 4.89
C LYS A 159 6.55 9.10 4.65
N THR A 160 5.88 10.04 3.99
CA THR A 160 4.45 9.92 3.62
C THR A 160 4.19 8.72 2.71
N LYS A 161 5.10 8.45 1.76
CA LYS A 161 4.99 7.26 0.89
C LYS A 161 5.14 5.95 1.69
N LEU A 162 6.05 5.90 2.66
CA LEU A 162 6.21 4.73 3.55
C LEU A 162 4.96 4.46 4.40
N GLU A 163 4.30 5.51 4.88
CA GLU A 163 3.01 5.38 5.60
C GLU A 163 1.90 4.86 4.70
N THR A 164 1.93 5.24 3.42
CA THR A 164 1.01 4.71 2.41
C THR A 164 1.23 3.21 2.18
N PHE A 165 2.48 2.76 2.09
CA PHE A 165 2.79 1.32 1.98
C PHE A 165 2.28 0.52 3.18
N GLN A 166 2.50 1.00 4.41
CA GLN A 166 1.96 0.35 5.61
C GLN A 166 0.43 0.25 5.56
N THR A 167 -0.23 1.32 5.12
CA THR A 167 -1.70 1.33 4.98
C THR A 167 -2.18 0.34 3.92
N ASN A 168 -1.52 0.26 2.77
CA ASN A 168 -1.86 -0.68 1.70
C ASN A 168 -1.69 -2.14 2.15
N ILE A 169 -0.61 -2.45 2.87
CA ILE A 169 -0.37 -3.77 3.45
C ILE A 169 -1.49 -4.14 4.44
N ASN A 170 -1.92 -3.20 5.28
CA ASN A 170 -2.99 -3.45 6.24
C ASN A 170 -4.34 -3.67 5.53
N LYS A 171 -4.62 -2.89 4.48
CA LYS A 171 -5.85 -3.02 3.67
C LYS A 171 -5.97 -4.38 2.99
N TYR A 172 -4.86 -4.99 2.56
CA TYR A 172 -4.88 -6.33 1.97
C TYR A 172 -5.57 -7.35 2.91
N PHE A 173 -5.24 -7.35 4.20
CA PHE A 173 -5.82 -8.29 5.15
C PHE A 173 -7.34 -8.11 5.30
N SER A 174 -7.82 -6.87 5.38
CA SER A 174 -9.26 -6.58 5.46
C SER A 174 -9.97 -6.92 4.15
N GLU A 175 -9.44 -6.50 3.01
CA GLU A 175 -10.08 -6.70 1.70
C GLU A 175 -10.11 -8.18 1.29
N ARG A 176 -9.04 -8.92 1.59
CA ARG A 176 -9.02 -10.37 1.40
C ARG A 176 -10.00 -11.05 2.34
N GLY A 177 -10.05 -10.63 3.61
CA GLY A 177 -11.02 -11.14 4.59
C GLY A 177 -12.46 -10.96 4.12
N ASP A 178 -12.79 -9.78 3.59
CA ASP A 178 -14.12 -9.48 3.05
C ASP A 178 -14.43 -10.30 1.81
N ALA A 179 -13.48 -10.47 0.88
CA ALA A 179 -13.64 -11.30 -0.30
C ALA A 179 -13.89 -12.76 0.06
N VAL A 180 -13.12 -13.31 1.01
CA VAL A 180 -13.30 -14.66 1.55
C VAL A 180 -14.67 -14.80 2.23
N ALA A 181 -15.08 -13.81 3.03
CA ALA A 181 -16.37 -13.82 3.72
C ALA A 181 -17.53 -13.84 2.71
N LYS A 182 -17.47 -13.05 1.64
CA LYS A 182 -18.47 -13.06 0.56
C LYS A 182 -18.51 -14.40 -0.18
N ALA A 183 -17.35 -14.93 -0.56
CA ALA A 183 -17.24 -16.23 -1.23
C ALA A 183 -17.84 -17.38 -0.38
N SER A 184 -17.71 -17.30 0.95
CA SER A 184 -18.24 -18.31 1.88
C SER A 184 -19.75 -18.17 2.19
N LYS A 185 -20.32 -16.96 2.08
CA LYS A 185 -21.72 -16.67 2.45
C LYS A 185 -22.68 -16.78 1.28
N GLU A 186 -22.24 -16.47 0.06
CA GLU A 186 -23.07 -16.47 -1.14
C GLU A 186 -23.24 -17.87 -1.76
N THR A 187 -23.33 -18.91 -0.93
CA THR A 187 -23.67 -20.27 -1.40
C THR A 187 -25.16 -20.41 -1.78
N HIS A 188 -26.06 -19.48 -1.45
CA HIS A 188 -27.51 -19.59 -1.72
C HIS A 188 -28.30 -18.25 -1.81
N VAL A 189 -27.74 -17.13 -2.27
CA VAL A 189 -28.49 -15.86 -2.27
C VAL A 189 -29.02 -15.48 -3.65
N VAL A 190 -30.20 -16.01 -3.96
CA VAL A 190 -31.18 -15.35 -4.83
C VAL A 190 -31.71 -14.16 -4.05
N ARG A 191 -31.26 -12.94 -4.35
CA ARG A 191 -32.09 -11.77 -4.05
C ARG A 191 -32.95 -11.56 -5.28
N ASP A 192 -34.20 -11.97 -5.17
CA ASP A 192 -35.26 -11.51 -6.05
C ASP A 192 -35.31 -9.97 -5.95
N THR A 193 -34.70 -9.30 -6.92
CA THR A 193 -35.00 -7.92 -7.25
C THR A 193 -35.26 -7.87 -8.73
N ARG A 194 -36.49 -8.23 -9.14
CA ARG A 194 -37.05 -7.73 -10.40
C ARG A 194 -36.92 -6.20 -10.39
N PRO A 195 -36.18 -5.56 -11.31
CA PRO A 195 -36.35 -4.15 -11.56
C PRO A 195 -37.56 -4.03 -12.49
N ASN A 196 -38.62 -3.38 -12.01
CA ASN A 196 -39.61 -2.80 -12.91
C ASN A 196 -38.87 -1.90 -13.91
N TYR A 197 -38.97 -2.25 -15.20
CA TYR A 197 -38.54 -1.40 -16.29
C TYR A 197 -39.35 -0.10 -16.25
N HIS A 198 -38.68 1.01 -15.94
CA HIS A 198 -39.07 2.31 -16.46
C HIS A 198 -37.90 2.85 -17.29
N ILE A 199 -38.10 2.75 -18.61
CA ILE A 199 -37.31 3.43 -19.62
C ILE A 199 -37.54 4.93 -19.44
N ALA A 200 -36.47 5.68 -19.18
CA ALA A 200 -36.43 7.12 -19.45
C ALA A 200 -35.20 7.38 -20.30
N LEU A 201 -35.47 7.56 -21.60
CA LEU A 201 -34.50 7.99 -22.61
C LEU A 201 -34.01 9.41 -22.31
N CYS A 202 -32.70 9.59 -22.51
CA CYS A 202 -31.94 10.80 -22.85
C CYS A 202 -32.39 12.18 -22.33
N ASP A 203 -31.44 12.89 -21.71
CA ASP A 203 -31.02 14.14 -22.35
C ASP A 203 -29.56 14.52 -22.08
N THR A 204 -29.05 15.29 -23.02
CA THR A 204 -27.64 15.44 -23.39
C THR A 204 -26.94 16.57 -22.62
N THR A 205 -25.61 16.50 -22.55
CA THR A 205 -24.60 17.59 -22.44
C THR A 205 -23.77 17.67 -21.15
N MET A 206 -22.47 17.36 -21.22
CA MET A 206 -21.40 18.37 -21.05
C MET A 206 -19.97 17.85 -21.36
N ASN A 207 -19.17 18.82 -21.85
CA ASN A 207 -17.85 18.86 -22.52
C ASN A 207 -16.65 18.37 -21.66
N PRO A 208 -15.55 17.83 -22.24
CA PRO A 208 -14.44 17.22 -21.51
C PRO A 208 -13.22 18.15 -21.37
N LYS A 209 -12.61 18.23 -20.18
CA LYS A 209 -11.21 18.69 -20.03
C LYS A 209 -10.44 17.94 -18.95
N GLN A 210 -9.36 17.32 -19.43
CA GLN A 210 -8.08 17.04 -18.78
C GLN A 210 -8.07 16.15 -17.53
N TYR A 211 -7.61 14.90 -17.67
CA TYR A 211 -6.53 14.35 -16.84
C TYR A 211 -5.70 13.35 -17.64
N LYS A 212 -4.37 13.53 -17.57
CA LYS A 212 -3.35 12.65 -18.16
C LYS A 212 -3.17 11.40 -17.28
N LEU A 213 -3.24 10.26 -17.95
CA LEU A 213 -2.63 8.94 -17.70
C LEU A 213 -1.83 8.76 -16.39
N THR A 214 -2.33 7.91 -15.49
CA THR A 214 -1.62 6.74 -14.91
C THR A 214 -2.62 5.86 -14.12
N SER A 215 -3.31 4.94 -14.80
CA SER A 215 -3.94 3.76 -14.17
C SER A 215 -4.38 2.76 -15.24
N PHE A 216 -3.39 2.12 -15.87
CA PHE A 216 -3.63 1.06 -16.85
C PHE A 216 -3.95 -0.24 -16.11
N SER A 217 -5.18 -0.40 -15.61
CA SER A 217 -5.73 -1.72 -15.24
C SER A 217 -7.26 -1.70 -15.10
N PHE A 218 -7.86 -0.62 -14.60
CA PHE A 218 -9.31 -0.62 -14.32
C PHE A 218 -10.19 -0.43 -15.57
N SER A 219 -9.71 0.29 -16.59
CA SER A 219 -10.53 0.64 -17.76
C SER A 219 -10.79 -0.55 -18.71
N LYS A 220 -9.92 -1.56 -18.71
CA LYS A 220 -10.07 -2.73 -19.60
C LYS A 220 -11.21 -3.65 -19.12
N PHE A 221 -11.50 -3.66 -17.82
CA PHE A 221 -12.62 -4.41 -17.23
C PHE A 221 -13.98 -3.83 -17.63
N MET A 222 -14.14 -2.50 -17.59
CA MET A 222 -15.37 -1.82 -18.02
C MET A 222 -15.62 -1.96 -19.53
N MET A 223 -14.57 -1.91 -20.36
CA MET A 223 -14.72 -2.07 -21.81
C MET A 223 -15.03 -3.51 -22.25
N MET A 224 -14.58 -4.52 -21.50
CA MET A 224 -14.90 -5.92 -21.81
C MET A 224 -16.38 -6.24 -21.54
N LYS A 225 -16.98 -5.65 -20.49
CA LYS A 225 -18.43 -5.81 -20.21
C LYS A 225 -19.33 -5.11 -21.23
N ALA A 226 -18.87 -4.04 -21.86
CA ALA A 226 -19.65 -3.33 -22.89
C ALA A 226 -19.73 -4.10 -24.23
N HIS A 227 -18.78 -5.00 -24.51
CA HIS A 227 -18.72 -5.71 -25.80
C HIS A 227 -19.48 -7.05 -25.83
N MET A 228 -20.03 -7.51 -24.70
CA MET A 228 -20.88 -8.72 -24.61
C MET A 228 -22.39 -8.40 -24.60
N SER A 229 -22.79 -7.15 -24.83
CA SER A 229 -24.19 -6.71 -24.79
C SER A 229 -24.97 -6.92 -26.11
N ASP A 230 -24.32 -7.36 -27.19
CA ASP A 230 -24.94 -7.36 -28.54
C ASP A 230 -25.27 -8.76 -29.08
N TYR A 231 -25.28 -9.81 -28.25
CA TYR A 231 -25.73 -11.15 -28.68
C TYR A 231 -27.09 -11.49 -28.08
N SER A 232 -28.15 -11.13 -28.82
CA SER A 232 -29.50 -11.67 -28.61
C SER A 232 -29.59 -13.08 -29.20
N GLY A 233 -29.59 -14.08 -28.35
CA GLY A 233 -29.77 -15.48 -28.75
C GLY A 233 -30.17 -16.32 -27.54
N SER A 234 -31.35 -16.93 -27.64
CA SER A 234 -31.99 -17.78 -26.66
C SER A 234 -31.10 -18.93 -26.16
N LEU A 235 -30.95 -19.09 -24.85
CA LEU A 235 -30.90 -20.40 -24.17
C LEU A 235 -31.06 -20.17 -22.66
N GLY A 236 -31.93 -20.97 -22.06
CA GLY A 236 -32.16 -20.98 -20.62
C GLY A 236 -30.96 -21.53 -19.84
N THR A 237 -31.02 -21.32 -18.52
CA THR A 237 -30.15 -21.89 -17.48
C THR A 237 -28.65 -21.53 -17.55
N GLU A 238 -28.29 -20.27 -17.28
CA GLU A 238 -26.86 -19.95 -17.01
C GLU A 238 -26.59 -18.76 -16.05
N GLU A 239 -27.61 -18.18 -15.40
CA GLU A 239 -27.43 -16.94 -14.63
C GLU A 239 -27.07 -17.14 -13.14
N TYR A 240 -26.98 -18.38 -12.65
CA TYR A 240 -26.77 -18.69 -11.22
C TYR A 240 -25.31 -18.95 -10.80
N PHE A 241 -24.44 -19.33 -11.74
CA PHE A 241 -23.01 -19.57 -11.49
C PHE A 241 -22.05 -18.35 -11.56
N PRO A 242 -22.37 -17.19 -12.16
CA PRO A 242 -21.38 -16.12 -12.33
C PRO A 242 -20.98 -15.41 -11.02
N LEU A 243 -21.92 -15.17 -10.11
CA LEU A 243 -21.64 -14.33 -8.92
C LEU A 243 -20.72 -14.99 -7.89
N GLN A 244 -20.84 -16.30 -7.65
CA GLN A 244 -20.00 -17.00 -6.66
C GLN A 244 -18.58 -17.28 -7.21
N MET A 245 -18.45 -17.53 -8.53
CA MET A 245 -17.15 -17.66 -9.19
C MET A 245 -16.38 -16.33 -9.19
N ASP A 246 -17.07 -15.19 -9.26
CA ASP A 246 -16.46 -13.86 -9.19
C ASP A 246 -15.74 -13.62 -7.86
N TYR A 247 -16.29 -14.05 -6.71
CA TYR A 247 -15.66 -13.81 -5.40
C TYR A 247 -14.47 -14.73 -5.08
N ARG A 248 -14.46 -15.98 -5.57
CA ARG A 248 -13.27 -16.84 -5.44
C ARG A 248 -12.10 -16.28 -6.24
N SER A 249 -12.39 -15.85 -7.47
CA SER A 249 -11.42 -15.17 -8.34
C SER A 249 -10.93 -13.87 -7.69
N LEU A 250 -11.82 -13.10 -7.06
CA LEU A 250 -11.44 -11.88 -6.34
C LEU A 250 -10.44 -12.15 -5.21
N VAL A 251 -10.55 -13.26 -4.47
CA VAL A 251 -9.57 -13.60 -3.42
C VAL A 251 -8.18 -13.82 -4.02
N HIS A 252 -8.11 -14.53 -5.14
CA HIS A 252 -6.84 -14.75 -5.85
C HIS A 252 -6.29 -13.45 -6.44
N GLU A 253 -7.14 -12.60 -7.02
CA GLU A 253 -6.75 -11.28 -7.53
C GLU A 253 -6.17 -10.39 -6.42
N LYS A 254 -6.72 -10.46 -5.20
CA LYS A 254 -6.14 -9.74 -4.03
C LYS A 254 -4.75 -10.26 -3.67
N ASP A 255 -4.53 -11.57 -3.76
CA ASP A 255 -3.22 -12.19 -3.51
C ASP A 255 -2.18 -11.79 -4.59
N GLU A 256 -2.57 -11.74 -5.86
CA GLU A 256 -1.71 -11.29 -6.96
C GLU A 256 -1.39 -9.79 -6.88
N ALA A 257 -2.39 -8.97 -6.54
CA ALA A 257 -2.24 -7.53 -6.42
C ALA A 257 -1.26 -7.17 -5.29
N VAL A 258 -1.40 -7.81 -4.12
CA VAL A 258 -0.48 -7.52 -3.00
C VAL A 258 0.93 -8.03 -3.29
N TYR A 259 1.09 -9.16 -3.98
CA TYR A 259 2.42 -9.62 -4.40
C TYR A 259 3.12 -8.60 -5.29
N SER A 260 2.39 -8.07 -6.28
CA SER A 260 2.90 -7.04 -7.18
C SER A 260 3.26 -5.76 -6.42
N GLU A 261 2.41 -5.33 -5.48
CA GLU A 261 2.66 -4.18 -4.61
C GLU A 261 3.90 -4.39 -3.74
N ILE A 262 4.09 -5.58 -3.14
CA ILE A 262 5.27 -5.92 -2.33
C ILE A 262 6.55 -5.74 -3.17
N ARG A 263 6.56 -6.24 -4.41
CA ARG A 263 7.73 -6.07 -5.30
C ARG A 263 8.00 -4.59 -5.60
N VAL A 264 6.96 -3.80 -5.88
CA VAL A 264 7.08 -2.35 -6.11
C VAL A 264 7.59 -1.64 -4.85
N ILE A 265 7.12 -2.02 -3.67
CA ILE A 265 7.61 -1.47 -2.39
C ILE A 265 9.11 -1.69 -2.26
N VAL A 266 9.61 -2.91 -2.49
CA VAL A 266 11.06 -3.18 -2.36
C VAL A 266 11.89 -2.37 -3.36
N LEU A 267 11.39 -2.21 -4.59
CA LEU A 267 12.00 -1.34 -5.60
C LEU A 267 12.08 0.12 -5.12
N ASP A 268 10.97 0.65 -4.60
CA ASP A 268 10.88 2.00 -4.07
C ASP A 268 11.77 2.20 -2.85
N LEU A 269 11.82 1.24 -1.90
CA LEU A 269 12.71 1.29 -0.74
C LEU A 269 14.18 1.41 -1.16
N ARG A 270 14.63 0.56 -2.10
CA ARG A 270 15.99 0.63 -2.65
C ARG A 270 16.24 1.97 -3.32
N GLY A 271 15.26 2.44 -4.11
CA GLY A 271 15.31 3.74 -4.78
C GLY A 271 15.46 4.90 -3.80
N PHE A 272 14.68 4.93 -2.72
CA PHE A 272 14.73 5.97 -1.70
C PHE A 272 16.04 5.98 -0.93
N TYR A 273 16.61 4.82 -0.60
CA TYR A 273 17.94 4.76 0.00
C TYR A 273 19.00 5.35 -0.93
N ALA A 274 18.99 4.98 -2.21
CA ALA A 274 19.93 5.49 -3.21
C ALA A 274 19.77 7.00 -3.44
N GLU A 275 18.52 7.48 -3.54
CA GLU A 275 18.20 8.89 -3.70
C GLU A 275 18.65 9.72 -2.48
N LEU A 276 18.38 9.23 -1.27
CA LEU A 276 18.80 9.90 -0.03
C LEU A 276 20.32 10.00 0.06
N TYR A 277 21.02 8.92 -0.29
CA TYR A 277 22.48 8.92 -0.35
C TYR A 277 23.00 9.92 -1.37
N ASP A 278 22.46 9.91 -2.59
CA ASP A 278 22.89 10.76 -3.70
C ASP A 278 22.69 12.26 -3.40
N VAL A 279 21.50 12.64 -2.94
CA VAL A 279 21.18 14.04 -2.66
C VAL A 279 22.01 14.60 -1.51
N ILE A 280 22.27 13.81 -0.47
CA ILE A 280 23.10 14.24 0.66
C ILE A 280 24.56 14.34 0.23
N SER A 281 25.08 13.32 -0.47
CA SER A 281 26.48 13.29 -0.91
C SER A 281 26.83 14.47 -1.82
N LYS A 282 25.93 14.80 -2.76
CA LYS A 282 26.12 15.94 -3.68
C LYS A 282 26.09 17.30 -3.00
N ASN A 283 25.37 17.42 -1.88
CA ASN A 283 25.12 18.69 -1.20
C ASN A 283 25.75 18.77 0.19
N LEU A 284 26.64 17.83 0.55
CA LEU A 284 27.11 17.62 1.92
C LEU A 284 27.74 18.88 2.53
N GLU A 285 28.53 19.62 1.76
CA GLU A 285 29.16 20.87 2.22
C GLU A 285 28.10 21.90 2.63
N LYS A 286 27.05 22.09 1.83
CA LYS A 286 25.96 23.03 2.12
C LYS A 286 25.03 22.52 3.20
N VAL A 287 24.89 21.21 3.36
CA VAL A 287 24.13 20.61 4.46
C VAL A 287 24.83 20.84 5.80
N VAL A 288 26.15 20.66 5.86
CA VAL A 288 26.91 20.75 7.12
C VAL A 288 27.36 22.17 7.45
N ASN A 289 27.66 22.99 6.44
CA ASN A 289 28.10 24.38 6.59
C ASN A 289 27.32 25.32 5.64
N PRO A 290 26.02 25.55 5.90
CA PRO A 290 25.16 26.30 4.99
C PRO A 290 25.58 27.76 4.80
N LYS A 291 26.24 28.38 5.80
CA LYS A 291 26.69 29.78 5.77
C LYS A 291 28.12 29.95 5.25
N GLY A 292 28.87 28.85 5.06
CA GLY A 292 30.25 28.91 4.58
C GLY A 292 31.24 29.47 5.59
N GLU A 293 30.96 29.30 6.88
CA GLU A 293 31.87 29.75 7.94
C GLU A 293 33.19 28.99 7.85
N GLU A 294 34.32 29.69 7.95
CA GLU A 294 35.61 29.03 8.06
C GLU A 294 35.60 28.18 9.34
N LYS A 295 35.93 26.88 9.23
CA LYS A 295 36.15 26.06 10.42
C LYS A 295 37.17 26.80 11.29
N PRO A 296 36.90 27.07 12.57
CA PRO A 296 37.93 27.64 13.43
C PRO A 296 39.15 26.72 13.35
N SER A 297 40.27 27.29 12.92
CA SER A 297 41.55 26.59 12.83
C SER A 297 41.85 25.99 14.20
N MET A 298 41.58 24.69 14.36
CA MET A 298 42.02 23.92 15.51
C MET A 298 43.53 23.72 15.34
N TYR A 299 44.31 24.71 15.82
CA TYR A 299 45.71 24.52 16.16
C TYR A 299 45.82 23.62 17.39
#